data_AF-A0A7K1L5B2-F1
#
_entry.id   AF-A0A7K1L5B2-F1
#
_cell.length_a   1.000
_cell.length_b   1.000
_cell.length_c   1.000
_cell.angle_alpha   90.00
_cell.angle_beta   90.00
_cell.angle_gamma   90.00
#
_symmetry.space_group_name_H-M   'P 1'
#
loop_
_entity.id
_entity.type
_entity.pdbx_description
1 polymer ?
#
loop_
_entity_poly.entity_id
_entity_poly.type
_entity_poly.pdbx_seq_one_letter_code
_entity_poly.pdbx_strand_id
1 'polypeptide(L)'
;MQNRLWKACARITVAITASVVAATAGGTLTTVSPASAASSSRTPVIDVTHSGFDVILSSPGGARLAPAEGSVTAFHGFSSFQKITIESQGFDLKGRIHGRIRTYNYESLWTVYKLPKSSGWKVWALSFKKDSSQSVLKETFRDEKLIDAELDVNFTVSAAALKGVSTLRIGFETLRLQLDGTTKDFTVINKESGGAKDQDGKEIPIDFEQL
;
A
#
# COMPACT_ATOMS: atom_id res chain seq x y z
N MET A 1 -36.01 -20.77 -37.39
CA MET A 1 -35.54 -19.97 -38.55
C MET A 1 -35.26 -18.55 -38.07
N GLN A 2 -34.05 -18.07 -38.40
CA GLN A 2 -33.51 -16.70 -38.41
C GLN A 2 -34.23 -15.56 -37.66
N ASN A 3 -33.46 -14.84 -36.84
CA ASN A 3 -33.16 -13.42 -37.11
C ASN A 3 -31.88 -12.96 -36.38
N ARG A 4 -30.79 -12.86 -37.15
CA ARG A 4 -29.57 -12.11 -36.84
C ARG A 4 -29.62 -10.85 -37.69
N LEU A 5 -29.45 -9.67 -37.11
CA LEU A 5 -29.04 -8.46 -37.83
C LEU A 5 -28.67 -7.40 -36.81
N TRP A 6 -27.38 -7.19 -36.54
CA TRP A 6 -26.82 -5.87 -36.23
C TRP A 6 -25.37 -5.85 -36.74
N LYS A 7 -25.18 -5.22 -37.90
CA LYS A 7 -23.90 -4.70 -38.40
C LYS A 7 -23.70 -3.32 -37.76
N ALA A 8 -22.53 -3.06 -37.21
CA ALA A 8 -21.97 -1.72 -37.15
C ALA A 8 -20.44 -1.83 -37.23
N CYS A 9 -19.91 -1.51 -38.41
CA CYS A 9 -18.50 -1.16 -38.61
C CYS A 9 -18.31 0.28 -38.13
N ALA A 10 -17.30 0.52 -37.29
CA ALA A 10 -16.72 1.85 -37.11
C ALA A 10 -15.22 1.75 -37.42
N ARG A 11 -14.85 2.18 -38.64
CA ARG A 11 -13.47 2.51 -38.99
C ARG A 11 -13.22 3.93 -38.49
N ILE A 12 -12.34 4.08 -37.50
CA ILE A 12 -11.84 5.40 -37.10
C ILE A 12 -10.53 5.63 -37.86
N THR A 13 -10.61 6.53 -38.82
CA THR A 13 -9.46 7.13 -39.52
C THR A 13 -8.88 8.20 -38.60
N VAL A 14 -7.64 8.06 -38.17
CA VAL A 14 -6.90 9.18 -37.55
C VAL A 14 -5.93 9.72 -38.60
N ALA A 15 -6.19 10.94 -39.04
CA ALA A 15 -5.31 11.74 -39.86
C ALA A 15 -4.11 12.19 -39.00
N ILE A 16 -2.90 11.84 -39.42
CA ILE A 16 -1.67 12.41 -38.87
C ILE A 16 -1.35 13.64 -39.71
N THR A 17 -1.64 14.81 -39.17
CA THR A 17 -1.18 16.10 -39.68
C THR A 17 0.34 16.18 -39.57
N ALA A 18 1.00 16.31 -40.72
CA ALA A 18 2.41 16.61 -40.84
C ALA A 18 2.67 18.08 -40.43
N SER A 19 3.56 18.29 -39.47
CA SER A 19 4.16 19.60 -39.23
C SER A 19 5.52 19.64 -39.92
N VAL A 20 5.58 20.41 -40.99
CA VAL A 20 6.80 20.78 -41.71
C VAL A 20 7.56 21.78 -40.84
N VAL A 21 8.79 21.45 -40.47
CA VAL A 21 9.79 22.46 -40.10
C VAL A 21 10.91 22.37 -41.13
N ALA A 22 10.92 23.35 -42.02
CA ALA A 22 12.03 23.60 -42.92
C ALA A 22 13.15 24.32 -42.15
N ALA A 23 14.36 23.76 -42.19
CA ALA A 23 15.59 24.48 -41.93
C ALA A 23 16.63 24.04 -42.98
N THR A 24 16.81 24.89 -43.99
CA THR A 24 18.01 25.00 -44.85
C THR A 24 19.19 25.45 -43.96
N ALA A 25 20.46 25.05 -44.09
CA ALA A 25 21.21 24.37 -45.13
C ALA A 25 22.56 23.85 -44.54
N GLY A 26 23.14 22.83 -45.20
CA GLY A 26 24.60 22.65 -45.33
C GLY A 26 25.29 21.60 -44.44
N GLY A 27 25.67 20.46 -45.04
CA GLY A 27 26.81 19.65 -44.56
C GLY A 27 26.65 18.14 -44.53
N THR A 28 27.19 17.47 -45.57
CA THR A 28 27.64 16.05 -45.65
C THR A 28 26.64 14.90 -45.45
N LEU A 29 26.40 14.19 -46.57
CA LEU A 29 25.83 12.84 -46.67
C LEU A 29 26.76 11.78 -46.05
N THR A 30 26.26 10.99 -45.10
CA THR A 30 26.74 9.64 -44.84
C THR A 30 25.57 8.67 -44.82
N THR A 31 25.60 7.72 -45.74
CA THR A 31 24.66 6.61 -45.89
C THR A 31 24.74 5.64 -44.71
N VAL A 32 23.64 5.39 -44.01
CA VAL A 32 23.49 4.18 -43.17
C VAL A 32 22.07 3.65 -43.30
N SER A 33 21.93 2.43 -43.79
CA SER A 33 20.75 1.57 -43.63
C SER A 33 21.22 0.25 -43.00
N PRO A 34 20.32 -0.58 -42.48
CA PRO A 34 19.50 -0.39 -41.28
C PRO A 34 20.08 -1.24 -40.14
N ALA A 35 20.32 -0.67 -38.96
CA ALA A 35 20.62 -1.48 -37.78
C ALA A 35 19.30 -1.87 -37.12
N SER A 36 18.97 -3.16 -37.17
CA SER A 36 17.99 -3.81 -36.31
C SER A 36 18.30 -3.49 -34.84
N ALA A 37 17.64 -2.48 -34.28
CA ALA A 37 17.65 -2.25 -32.85
C ALA A 37 16.56 -3.13 -32.23
N ALA A 38 16.90 -4.38 -31.97
CA ALA A 38 16.30 -5.12 -30.88
C ALA A 38 16.74 -4.43 -29.58
N SER A 39 16.01 -3.40 -29.14
CA SER A 39 16.19 -2.86 -27.79
C SER A 39 15.07 -3.38 -26.90
N SER A 40 15.47 -4.37 -26.11
CA SER A 40 14.98 -4.73 -24.79
C SER A 40 13.74 -3.94 -24.34
N SER A 41 12.64 -4.68 -24.13
CA SER A 41 11.49 -4.27 -23.34
C SER A 41 11.95 -3.88 -21.93
N ARG A 42 12.45 -2.65 -21.77
CA ARG A 42 12.55 -2.00 -20.48
C ARG A 42 11.12 -1.65 -20.09
N THR A 43 10.53 -2.50 -19.26
CA THR A 43 9.43 -2.09 -18.40
C THR A 43 9.80 -0.74 -17.79
N PRO A 44 8.98 0.32 -17.95
CA PRO A 44 9.22 1.56 -17.25
C PRO A 44 9.06 1.28 -15.76
N VAL A 45 10.18 1.01 -15.08
CA VAL A 45 10.25 0.98 -13.63
C VAL A 45 10.32 2.44 -13.22
N ILE A 46 9.22 3.00 -12.75
CA ILE A 46 9.23 4.27 -12.03
C ILE A 46 9.94 3.98 -10.71
N ASP A 47 11.20 4.38 -10.61
CA ASP A 47 12.01 4.24 -9.41
C ASP A 47 11.65 5.41 -8.47
N VAL A 48 10.84 5.13 -7.45
CA VAL A 48 10.39 6.11 -6.46
C VAL A 48 11.30 5.97 -5.24
N THR A 49 12.50 6.56 -5.30
CA THR A 49 13.40 6.65 -4.14
C THR A 49 13.06 7.90 -3.33
N HIS A 50 12.46 7.75 -2.14
CA HIS A 50 12.25 8.89 -1.24
C HIS A 50 12.72 8.59 0.18
N SER A 51 13.51 9.53 0.70
CA SER A 51 14.09 9.62 2.03
C SER A 51 13.04 9.69 3.13
N GLY A 52 13.30 8.99 4.24
CA GLY A 52 12.66 9.00 5.56
C GLY A 52 11.38 9.82 5.74
N PHE A 53 10.30 9.15 6.16
CA PHE A 53 8.97 9.73 6.35
C PHE A 53 8.54 9.76 7.83
N ASP A 54 7.81 10.81 8.21
CA ASP A 54 7.08 10.91 9.48
C ASP A 54 5.62 10.47 9.28
N VAL A 55 5.14 9.55 10.11
CA VAL A 55 3.77 9.02 10.07
C VAL A 55 2.80 9.99 10.75
N ILE A 56 1.86 10.57 10.00
CA ILE A 56 0.74 11.34 10.55
C ILE A 56 -0.42 10.40 10.86
N LEU A 57 -0.58 10.02 12.14
CA LEU A 57 -1.73 9.27 12.61
C LEU A 57 -2.97 10.19 12.60
N SER A 58 -3.97 9.88 11.77
CA SER A 58 -5.27 10.56 11.81
C SER A 58 -5.93 10.26 13.16
N SER A 59 -6.11 11.28 13.99
CA SER A 59 -6.83 11.18 15.26
C SER A 59 -8.34 11.07 14.96
N PRO A 60 -9.05 9.97 15.28
CA PRO A 60 -10.48 9.94 15.10
C PRO A 60 -11.14 10.75 16.23
N GLY A 61 -11.55 11.98 15.90
CA GLY A 61 -12.52 12.74 16.68
C GLY A 61 -13.84 11.96 16.72
N GLY A 62 -14.14 11.39 17.87
CA GLY A 62 -15.40 10.67 18.10
C GLY A 62 -15.47 10.25 19.56
N ALA A 63 -16.32 10.93 20.33
CA ALA A 63 -16.61 10.60 21.71
C ALA A 63 -17.00 9.12 21.85
N ARG A 64 -16.17 8.33 22.52
CA ARG A 64 -16.46 6.92 22.86
C ARG A 64 -16.63 6.81 24.36
N LEU A 65 -17.71 6.13 24.75
CA LEU A 65 -18.03 5.68 26.11
C LEU A 65 -16.76 5.14 26.78
N ALA A 66 -16.48 5.62 27.99
CA ALA A 66 -15.34 5.14 28.78
C ALA A 66 -15.46 3.62 28.95
N PRO A 67 -14.42 2.84 28.59
CA PRO A 67 -14.45 1.40 28.83
C PRO A 67 -14.61 1.13 30.33
N ALA A 68 -15.28 0.01 30.68
CA ALA A 68 -15.36 -0.45 32.05
C ALA A 68 -13.95 -0.49 32.66
N GLU A 69 -13.78 0.05 33.87
CA GLU A 69 -12.47 0.13 34.54
C GLU A 69 -11.74 -1.21 34.45
N GLY A 70 -10.50 -1.19 33.96
CA GLY A 70 -9.67 -2.37 33.82
C GLY A 70 -9.95 -3.27 32.62
N SER A 71 -10.75 -2.87 31.63
CA SER A 71 -10.91 -3.61 30.36
C SER A 71 -10.04 -3.03 29.23
N VAL A 72 -9.42 -3.90 28.41
CA VAL A 72 -8.66 -3.46 27.23
C VAL A 72 -9.64 -3.30 26.08
N THR A 73 -9.66 -2.12 25.48
CA THR A 73 -10.38 -1.87 24.23
C THR A 73 -9.42 -1.90 23.06
N ALA A 74 -9.72 -2.68 22.03
CA ALA A 74 -8.94 -2.75 20.80
C ALA A 74 -9.67 -2.07 19.65
N PHE A 75 -8.95 -1.24 18.91
CA PHE A 75 -9.40 -0.63 17.67
C PHE A 75 -8.48 -1.04 16.52
N HIS A 76 -9.07 -1.16 15.35
CA HIS A 76 -8.36 -1.45 14.11
C HIS A 76 -8.34 -0.19 13.25
N GLY A 77 -7.17 0.10 12.68
CA GLY A 77 -6.96 1.16 11.73
C GLY A 77 -5.92 0.76 10.70
N PHE A 78 -5.65 1.67 9.76
CA PHE A 78 -4.68 1.48 8.71
C PHE A 78 -3.75 2.70 8.67
N SER A 79 -2.46 2.47 8.87
CA SER A 79 -1.43 3.49 8.78
C SER A 79 -0.84 3.48 7.38
N SER A 80 -1.16 4.49 6.56
CA SER A 80 -0.54 4.68 5.25
C SER A 80 0.76 5.48 5.38
N PHE A 81 1.80 5.06 4.68
CA PHE A 81 3.10 5.74 4.66
C PHE A 81 3.20 6.77 3.55
N GLN A 82 2.58 6.48 2.40
CA GLN A 82 2.70 7.33 1.22
C GLN A 82 1.39 7.39 0.44
N LYS A 83 1.08 8.59 -0.06
CA LYS A 83 0.10 8.82 -1.11
C LYS A 83 0.84 8.85 -2.46
N ILE A 84 0.50 7.94 -3.35
CA ILE A 84 1.04 7.82 -4.71
C ILE A 84 -0.05 8.27 -5.68
N THR A 85 0.24 9.29 -6.48
CA THR A 85 -0.66 9.72 -7.57
C THR A 85 -0.42 8.84 -8.80
N ILE A 86 -1.49 8.30 -9.38
CA ILE A 86 -1.42 7.44 -10.56
C ILE A 86 -1.81 8.28 -11.78
N GLU A 87 -0.82 8.65 -12.58
CA GLU A 87 -1.02 9.50 -13.77
C GLU A 87 -1.28 8.70 -15.06
N SER A 88 -0.89 7.42 -15.06
CA SER A 88 -1.05 6.53 -16.20
C SER A 88 -1.47 5.13 -15.73
N GLN A 89 -2.38 4.52 -16.47
CA GLN A 89 -2.94 3.19 -16.19
C GLN A 89 -2.51 2.20 -17.28
N GLY A 90 -2.43 0.92 -16.93
CA GLY A 90 -2.08 -0.15 -17.89
C GLY A 90 -0.72 -0.81 -17.67
N PHE A 91 0.00 -0.46 -16.61
CA PHE A 91 1.25 -1.09 -16.20
C PHE A 91 1.19 -1.46 -14.72
N ASP A 92 1.94 -2.50 -14.34
CA ASP A 92 2.11 -2.85 -12.94
C ASP A 92 2.92 -1.77 -12.24
N LEU A 93 2.43 -1.30 -11.10
CA LEU A 93 3.15 -0.39 -10.23
C LEU A 93 4.04 -1.21 -9.32
N LYS A 94 5.35 -1.00 -9.41
CA LYS A 94 6.33 -1.58 -8.48
C LYS A 94 6.96 -0.46 -7.67
N GLY A 95 7.26 -0.73 -6.42
CA GLY A 95 7.96 0.22 -5.57
C GLY A 95 8.60 -0.43 -4.36
N ARG A 96 9.34 0.37 -3.61
CA ARG A 96 10.01 -0.03 -2.37
C ARG A 96 9.69 0.99 -1.30
N ILE A 97 9.32 0.50 -0.11
CA ILE A 97 9.15 1.32 1.08
C ILE A 97 10.35 1.05 1.98
N HIS A 98 11.16 2.07 2.20
CA HIS A 98 12.32 1.99 3.06
C HIS A 98 12.31 3.13 4.08
N GLY A 99 12.56 2.83 5.35
CA GLY A 99 12.62 3.83 6.40
C GLY A 99 12.57 3.24 7.81
N ARG A 100 12.22 4.09 8.77
CA ARG A 100 11.97 3.69 10.16
C ARG A 100 10.61 4.17 10.59
N ILE A 101 9.92 3.35 11.38
CA ILE A 101 8.67 3.70 12.00
C ILE A 101 8.80 3.57 13.50
N ARG A 102 8.40 4.62 14.22
CA ARG A 102 8.32 4.60 15.68
C ARG A 102 6.95 4.10 16.10
N THR A 103 6.88 2.91 16.69
CA THR A 103 5.62 2.25 17.08
C THR A 103 5.84 1.38 18.31
N TYR A 104 4.77 0.96 18.99
CA TYR A 104 4.90 -0.06 20.03
C TYR A 104 5.09 -1.45 19.41
N ASN A 105 5.85 -2.34 20.05
CA ASN A 105 6.19 -3.63 19.45
C ASN A 105 4.96 -4.53 19.34
N TYR A 106 4.46 -4.71 18.11
CA TYR A 106 3.31 -5.58 17.88
C TYR A 106 3.63 -7.05 18.20
N GLU A 107 4.89 -7.48 18.12
CA GLU A 107 5.28 -8.86 18.37
C GLU A 107 5.00 -9.30 19.81
N SER A 108 5.09 -8.36 20.76
CA SER A 108 4.71 -8.60 22.15
C SER A 108 3.24 -8.99 22.25
N LEU A 109 2.35 -8.30 21.52
CA LEU A 109 0.92 -8.61 21.47
C LEU A 109 0.64 -9.97 20.84
N TRP A 110 1.43 -10.38 19.85
CA TRP A 110 1.30 -11.70 19.21
C TRP A 110 1.75 -12.82 20.16
N THR A 111 2.78 -12.55 20.95
CA THR A 111 3.32 -13.50 21.94
C THR A 111 2.29 -13.84 23.02
N VAL A 112 1.46 -12.87 23.44
CA VAL A 112 0.34 -13.11 24.39
C VAL A 112 -0.54 -14.29 23.96
N TYR A 113 -0.79 -14.40 22.65
CA TYR A 113 -1.66 -15.43 22.06
C TYR A 113 -0.89 -16.54 21.35
N LYS A 114 0.45 -16.60 21.51
CA LYS A 114 1.34 -17.58 20.86
C LYS A 114 1.17 -17.62 19.34
N LEU A 115 0.95 -16.45 18.73
CA LEU A 115 0.75 -16.33 17.28
C LEU A 115 2.09 -16.18 16.55
N PRO A 116 2.29 -16.83 15.38
CA PRO A 116 3.43 -16.55 14.52
C PRO A 116 3.47 -15.07 14.12
N LYS A 117 4.65 -14.44 14.14
CA LYS A 117 4.85 -13.02 13.78
C LYS A 117 4.33 -12.66 12.38
N SER A 118 4.31 -13.63 11.47
CA SER A 118 3.76 -13.49 10.12
C SER A 118 2.24 -13.43 10.07
N SER A 119 1.52 -13.71 11.16
CA SER A 119 0.06 -13.74 11.17
C SER A 119 -0.52 -12.34 11.04
N GLY A 120 -1.55 -12.18 10.20
CA GLY A 120 -2.27 -10.91 10.06
C GLY A 120 -3.10 -10.54 11.30
N TRP A 121 -3.44 -9.25 11.42
CA TRP A 121 -4.20 -8.71 12.55
C TRP A 121 -5.54 -9.42 12.81
N LYS A 122 -6.20 -9.96 11.78
CA LYS A 122 -7.48 -10.67 11.89
C LYS A 122 -7.36 -11.90 12.79
N VAL A 123 -6.22 -12.61 12.73
CA VAL A 123 -5.94 -13.78 13.58
C VAL A 123 -5.80 -13.33 15.04
N TRP A 124 -5.05 -12.25 15.27
CA TRP A 124 -4.92 -11.66 16.60
C TRP A 124 -6.27 -11.23 17.17
N ALA A 125 -7.11 -10.55 16.38
CA ALA A 125 -8.44 -10.09 16.80
C ALA A 125 -9.38 -11.25 17.18
N LEU A 126 -9.27 -12.39 16.50
CA LEU A 126 -10.02 -13.59 16.88
C LEU A 126 -9.57 -14.15 18.24
N SER A 127 -8.27 -14.16 18.52
CA SER A 127 -7.74 -14.58 19.82
C SER A 127 -8.16 -13.61 20.94
N PHE A 128 -8.05 -12.30 20.68
CA PHE A 128 -8.48 -11.25 21.60
C PHE A 128 -9.96 -11.39 22.00
N LYS A 129 -10.84 -11.67 21.05
CA LYS A 129 -12.29 -11.88 21.32
C LYS A 129 -12.58 -13.11 22.18
N LYS A 130 -11.70 -14.11 22.16
CA LYS A 130 -11.84 -15.35 22.96
C LYS A 130 -11.25 -15.21 24.36
N ASP A 131 -10.35 -14.25 24.57
CA ASP A 131 -9.72 -14.00 25.85
C ASP A 131 -10.60 -13.08 26.71
N SER A 132 -11.30 -13.69 27.68
CA SER A 132 -12.19 -12.99 28.60
C SER A 132 -11.46 -12.29 29.75
N SER A 133 -10.23 -12.70 30.09
CA SER A 133 -9.49 -12.18 31.24
C SER A 133 -8.59 -11.00 30.86
N GLN A 134 -7.92 -11.13 29.71
CA GLN A 134 -6.96 -10.17 29.18
C GLN A 134 -5.83 -9.82 30.16
N SER A 135 -5.59 -10.64 31.19
CA SER A 135 -4.63 -10.29 32.26
C SER A 135 -3.21 -10.15 31.73
N VAL A 136 -2.76 -11.12 30.93
CA VAL A 136 -1.44 -11.10 30.28
C VAL A 136 -1.36 -9.95 29.26
N LEU A 137 -2.45 -9.66 28.55
CA LEU A 137 -2.51 -8.55 27.61
C LEU A 137 -2.39 -7.18 28.33
N LYS A 138 -2.99 -7.02 29.51
CA LYS A 138 -2.89 -5.79 30.31
C LYS A 138 -1.47 -5.58 30.81
N GLU A 139 -0.82 -6.62 31.29
CA GLU A 139 0.59 -6.58 31.70
C GLU A 139 1.50 -6.22 30.53
N THR A 140 1.36 -6.94 29.42
CA THR A 140 2.08 -6.64 28.17
C THR A 140 1.85 -5.20 27.72
N PHE A 141 0.59 -4.72 27.75
CA PHE A 141 0.27 -3.34 27.40
C PHE A 141 0.98 -2.34 28.31
N ARG A 142 1.10 -2.59 29.61
CA ARG A 142 1.76 -1.67 30.56
C ARG A 142 3.27 -1.62 30.31
N ASP A 143 3.89 -2.77 30.11
CA ASP A 143 5.34 -2.89 29.97
C ASP A 143 5.87 -2.45 28.61
N GLU A 144 5.00 -2.39 27.61
CA GLU A 144 5.40 -2.14 26.23
C GLU A 144 6.05 -0.76 26.04
N LYS A 145 7.10 -0.72 25.22
CA LYS A 145 7.85 0.52 24.91
C LYS A 145 7.78 0.82 23.43
N LEU A 146 7.94 2.11 23.10
CA LEU A 146 8.15 2.50 21.72
C LEU A 146 9.48 1.94 21.23
N ILE A 147 9.45 1.38 20.03
CA ILE A 147 10.62 0.91 19.28
C ILE A 147 10.71 1.70 17.98
N ASP A 148 11.92 1.81 17.45
CA ASP A 148 12.16 2.25 16.08
C ASP A 148 12.34 1.00 15.23
N ALA A 149 11.28 0.60 14.52
CA ALA A 149 11.31 -0.56 13.64
C ALA A 149 11.80 -0.14 12.25
N GLU A 150 12.80 -0.85 11.73
CA GLU A 150 13.22 -0.68 10.35
C GLU A 150 12.19 -1.32 9.41
N LEU A 151 11.88 -0.62 8.33
CA LEU A 151 10.98 -1.06 7.30
C LEU A 151 11.73 -1.07 5.98
N ASP A 152 11.77 -2.22 5.32
CA ASP A 152 12.39 -2.35 4.00
C ASP A 152 11.66 -3.42 3.20
N VAL A 153 10.72 -2.97 2.36
CA VAL A 153 9.74 -3.85 1.73
C VAL A 153 9.52 -3.45 0.29
N ASN A 154 9.54 -4.42 -0.62
CA ASN A 154 9.14 -4.22 -2.00
C ASN A 154 7.65 -4.50 -2.15
N PHE A 155 6.99 -3.79 -3.05
CA PHE A 155 5.59 -4.04 -3.37
C PHE A 155 5.31 -4.00 -4.87
N THR A 156 4.27 -4.72 -5.27
CA THR A 156 3.73 -4.70 -6.63
C THR A 156 2.20 -4.58 -6.58
N VAL A 157 1.64 -3.69 -7.41
CA VAL A 157 0.21 -3.57 -7.66
C VAL A 157 -0.04 -3.78 -9.15
N SER A 158 -0.87 -4.76 -9.49
CA SER A 158 -1.15 -5.07 -10.89
C SER A 158 -1.88 -3.95 -11.62
N ALA A 159 -1.62 -3.80 -12.92
CA ALA A 159 -2.31 -2.84 -13.77
C ALA A 159 -3.84 -2.96 -13.71
N ALA A 160 -4.34 -4.20 -13.60
CA ALA A 160 -5.77 -4.49 -13.51
C ALA A 160 -6.40 -3.92 -12.23
N ALA A 161 -5.66 -3.93 -11.12
CA ALA A 161 -6.11 -3.38 -9.84
C ALA A 161 -6.09 -1.84 -9.80
N LEU A 162 -5.33 -1.18 -10.69
CA LEU A 162 -5.22 0.28 -10.77
C LEU A 162 -6.27 0.94 -11.69
N LYS A 163 -7.16 0.15 -12.31
CA LYS A 163 -8.16 0.71 -13.21
C LYS A 163 -9.12 1.65 -12.46
N GLY A 164 -9.12 2.92 -12.87
CA GLY A 164 -9.92 3.96 -12.21
C GLY A 164 -9.35 4.47 -10.88
N VAL A 165 -8.14 4.03 -10.50
CA VAL A 165 -7.43 4.54 -9.34
C VAL A 165 -6.62 5.77 -9.78
N SER A 166 -6.80 6.88 -9.07
CA SER A 166 -6.03 8.12 -9.27
C SER A 166 -5.06 8.37 -8.13
N THR A 167 -5.34 7.80 -6.96
CA THR A 167 -4.49 7.87 -5.77
C THR A 167 -4.42 6.49 -5.15
N LEU A 168 -3.21 6.03 -4.83
CA LEU A 168 -2.95 4.84 -4.06
C LEU A 168 -2.29 5.21 -2.73
N ARG A 169 -2.76 4.63 -1.63
CA ARG A 169 -2.18 4.76 -0.29
C ARG A 169 -1.70 3.40 0.17
N ILE A 170 -0.39 3.25 0.39
CA ILE A 170 0.21 1.98 0.81
C ILE A 170 0.59 2.07 2.28
N GLY A 171 0.35 1.00 3.03
CA GLY A 171 0.41 1.03 4.48
C GLY A 171 0.44 -0.35 5.13
N PHE A 172 0.53 -0.34 6.46
CA PHE A 172 0.31 -1.50 7.32
C PHE A 172 -0.89 -1.26 8.24
N GLU A 173 -1.52 -2.35 8.64
CA GLU A 173 -2.59 -2.33 9.60
C GLU A 173 -2.05 -1.97 10.99
N THR A 174 -2.83 -1.21 11.74
CA THR A 174 -2.48 -0.71 13.07
C THR A 174 -3.53 -1.14 14.06
N LEU A 175 -3.07 -1.73 15.16
CA LEU A 175 -3.89 -2.04 16.31
C LEU A 175 -3.69 -0.96 17.36
N ARG A 176 -4.77 -0.29 17.76
CA ARG A 176 -4.77 0.65 18.86
C ARG A 176 -5.38 -0.02 20.08
N LEU A 177 -4.62 -0.17 21.14
CA LEU A 177 -5.12 -0.64 22.43
C LEU A 177 -5.33 0.54 23.37
N GLN A 178 -6.44 0.53 24.10
CA GLN A 178 -6.75 1.49 25.14
C GLN A 178 -7.01 0.76 26.46
N LEU A 179 -6.30 1.15 27.51
CA LEU A 179 -6.43 0.63 28.86
C LEU A 179 -6.20 1.77 29.85
N ASP A 180 -7.09 1.92 30.84
CA ASP A 180 -6.95 2.89 31.94
C ASP A 180 -6.65 4.32 31.43
N GLY A 181 -7.35 4.74 30.36
CA GLY A 181 -7.17 6.06 29.71
C GLY A 181 -5.90 6.20 28.85
N THR A 182 -4.97 5.26 28.90
CA THR A 182 -3.77 5.23 28.07
C THR A 182 -4.04 4.54 26.74
N THR A 183 -3.48 5.07 25.66
CA THR A 183 -3.60 4.52 24.31
C THR A 183 -2.23 4.18 23.74
N LYS A 184 -2.08 2.99 23.13
CA LYS A 184 -0.85 2.56 22.44
C LYS A 184 -1.19 2.04 21.05
N ASP A 185 -0.40 2.48 20.07
CA ASP A 185 -0.57 2.11 18.65
C ASP A 185 0.55 1.16 18.20
N PHE A 186 0.14 0.00 17.73
CA PHE A 186 0.98 -1.11 17.31
C PHE A 186 0.80 -1.30 15.80
N THR A 187 1.77 -0.82 15.02
CA THR A 187 1.79 -1.04 13.57
C THR A 187 2.28 -2.45 13.31
N VAL A 188 1.50 -3.25 12.60
CA VAL A 188 1.78 -4.66 12.35
C VAL A 188 2.60 -4.76 11.07
N ILE A 189 3.93 -4.70 11.22
CA ILE A 189 4.86 -4.69 10.10
C ILE A 189 5.11 -6.14 9.66
N ASN A 190 4.14 -6.71 8.95
CA ASN A 190 4.24 -8.01 8.30
C ASN A 190 3.41 -8.06 7.01
N LYS A 191 3.60 -9.11 6.21
CA LYS A 191 3.08 -9.17 4.83
C LYS A 191 1.57 -9.24 4.85
N GLU A 192 1.04 -10.05 5.75
CA GLU A 192 -0.40 -10.30 5.94
C GLU A 192 -1.16 -9.08 6.48
N SER A 193 -0.44 -8.07 6.97
CA SER A 193 -1.00 -6.81 7.46
C SER A 193 -0.62 -5.64 6.57
N GLY A 194 0.10 -5.87 5.47
CA GLY A 194 0.32 -4.87 4.44
C GLY A 194 -0.93 -4.69 3.59
N GLY A 195 -1.20 -3.47 3.16
CA GLY A 195 -2.32 -3.21 2.26
C GLY A 195 -2.15 -1.95 1.43
N ALA A 196 -3.06 -1.78 0.47
CA ALA A 196 -3.19 -0.56 -0.29
C ALA A 196 -4.65 -0.12 -0.38
N LYS A 197 -4.89 1.19 -0.39
CA LYS A 197 -6.23 1.79 -0.49
C LYS A 197 -6.26 2.87 -1.57
N ASP A 198 -7.36 2.95 -2.32
CA ASP A 198 -7.54 3.99 -3.33
C ASP A 198 -7.98 5.35 -2.74
N GLN A 199 -8.32 6.31 -3.62
CA GLN A 199 -8.84 7.63 -3.23
C GLN A 199 -10.13 7.56 -2.39
N ASP A 200 -10.94 6.52 -2.58
CA ASP A 200 -12.22 6.31 -1.91
C ASP A 200 -12.07 5.45 -0.64
N GLY A 201 -10.84 4.97 -0.35
CA GLY A 201 -10.53 4.14 0.81
C GLY A 201 -10.83 2.66 0.60
N LYS A 202 -11.14 2.25 -0.63
CA LYS A 202 -11.36 0.85 -1.00
C LYS A 202 -10.03 0.11 -1.09
N GLU A 203 -10.02 -1.14 -0.63
CA GLU A 203 -8.84 -2.00 -0.71
C GLU A 203 -8.46 -2.27 -2.17
N ILE A 204 -7.16 -2.11 -2.44
CA ILE A 204 -6.51 -2.44 -3.70
C ILE A 204 -5.57 -3.63 -3.43
N PRO A 205 -5.72 -4.75 -4.18
CA PRO A 205 -4.78 -5.86 -4.10
C PRO A 205 -3.34 -5.40 -4.32
N ILE A 206 -2.47 -5.77 -3.41
CA ILE A 206 -1.05 -5.44 -3.43
C ILE A 206 -0.27 -6.66 -2.95
N ASP A 207 0.85 -6.93 -3.61
CA ASP A 207 1.77 -7.99 -3.24
C ASP A 207 3.00 -7.37 -2.60
N PHE A 208 3.29 -7.72 -1.35
CA PHE A 208 4.55 -7.37 -0.70
C PHE A 208 5.57 -8.52 -0.82
N GLU A 209 6.80 -8.16 -1.16
CA GLU A 209 7.97 -9.03 -1.25
C GLU A 209 9.02 -8.56 -0.24
N GLN A 210 9.51 -9.51 0.57
CA GLN A 210 10.43 -9.33 1.70
C GLN A 210 9.90 -8.46 2.85
N LEU A 211 10.02 -8.97 4.07
CA LEU A 211 9.79 -8.33 5.36
C LEU A 211 10.68 -9.01 6.40
#